data_AF-A0A9N9NC84-F1
#
_entry.id   AF-A0A9N9NC84-F1
#
_cell.length_a   1.000
_cell.length_b   1.000
_cell.length_c   1.000
_cell.angle_alpha   90.00
_cell.angle_beta   90.00
_cell.angle_gamma   90.00
#
_symmetry.space_group_name_H-M   'P 1'
#
loop_
_entity.id
_entity.type
_entity.pdbx_description
1 polymer ?
#
loop_
_entity_poly.entity_id
_entity_poly.type
_entity_poly.pdbx_seq_one_letter_code
_entity_poly.pdbx_strand_id
1 'polypeptide(L)'
;RSPKLFEGYGKIILLSTPPISMPFLISVHGYFTVSNNRRSLWSAADNEGLAADALARIKVSWNRYLFEIVLPKAWAKFLRELPLKIPNIRSDDIYKFWPIVRGDTSGSIGKFCKDPLQNVVENPNVEDRVFKGPPSLYDI
;
A
#
# COMPACT_ATOMS: atom_id res chain seq x y z
N ARG A 1 -13.51 -27.79 -1.18
CA ARG A 1 -14.02 -26.42 -1.41
C ARG A 1 -12.84 -25.56 -1.84
N SER A 2 -12.63 -25.40 -3.15
CA SER A 2 -11.50 -24.66 -3.71
C SER A 2 -11.52 -23.20 -3.24
N PRO A 3 -10.37 -22.58 -2.90
CA PRO A 3 -10.35 -21.16 -2.63
C PRO A 3 -10.75 -20.44 -3.92
N LYS A 4 -11.86 -19.70 -3.88
CA LYS A 4 -12.20 -18.77 -4.95
C LYS A 4 -11.06 -17.75 -4.97
N LEU A 5 -10.15 -17.89 -5.94
CA LEU A 5 -9.27 -16.79 -6.34
C LEU A 5 -10.21 -15.65 -6.72
N PHE A 6 -10.24 -14.61 -5.88
CA PHE A 6 -11.01 -13.41 -6.18
C PHE A 6 -10.41 -12.80 -7.43
N GLU A 7 -11.10 -12.95 -8.55
CA GLU A 7 -10.90 -12.12 -9.72
C GLU A 7 -11.16 -10.66 -9.33
N GLY A 8 -10.19 -9.81 -9.62
CA GLY A 8 -10.38 -8.37 -9.67
C GLY A 8 -10.08 -7.64 -8.35
N TYR A 9 -8.83 -7.19 -8.22
CA TYR A 9 -8.40 -6.11 -7.33
C TYR A 9 -8.47 -6.40 -5.81
N GLY A 10 -7.36 -6.09 -5.14
CA GLY A 10 -7.20 -6.10 -3.71
C GLY A 10 -8.00 -5.00 -3.04
N LYS A 11 -8.10 -5.03 -1.71
CA LYS A 11 -9.02 -4.16 -0.97
C LYS A 11 -8.42 -3.66 0.34
N ILE A 12 -8.76 -2.44 0.74
CA ILE A 12 -8.58 -1.98 2.12
C ILE A 12 -9.73 -2.52 2.95
N ILE A 13 -9.39 -3.29 3.99
CA ILE A 13 -10.36 -3.87 4.91
C ILE A 13 -10.21 -3.19 6.28
N LEU A 14 -11.30 -2.59 6.72
CA LEU A 14 -11.47 -1.97 8.03
C LEU A 14 -12.54 -2.75 8.81
N LEU A 15 -12.43 -2.75 10.14
CA LEU A 15 -13.31 -3.53 11.03
C LEU A 15 -14.81 -3.17 10.95
N SER A 16 -15.19 -2.04 10.33
CA SER A 16 -16.59 -1.57 10.32
C SER A 16 -17.00 -0.77 9.08
N THR A 17 -16.29 -0.93 7.96
CA THR A 17 -16.66 -0.31 6.68
C THR A 17 -16.69 -1.36 5.58
N PRO A 18 -17.50 -1.15 4.52
CA PRO A 18 -17.34 -1.94 3.32
C PRO A 18 -15.90 -1.82 2.79
N PRO A 19 -15.33 -2.89 2.20
CA PRO A 19 -13.98 -2.86 1.66
C PRO A 19 -13.82 -1.81 0.55
N ILE A 20 -12.75 -1.04 0.59
CA ILE A 20 -12.44 -0.03 -0.43
C ILE A 20 -11.49 -0.66 -1.47
N SER A 21 -11.81 -0.55 -2.76
CA SER A 21 -11.01 -1.17 -3.84
C SER A 21 -9.60 -0.58 -3.92
N MET A 22 -8.58 -1.42 -4.10
CA MET A 22 -7.18 -1.04 -4.28
C MET A 22 -6.70 -1.35 -5.70
N PRO A 23 -5.78 -0.54 -6.26
CA PRO A 23 -5.24 -0.77 -7.60
C PRO A 23 -4.21 -1.91 -7.68
N PHE A 24 -4.16 -2.78 -6.67
CA PHE A 24 -3.17 -3.85 -6.51
C PHE A 24 -3.88 -5.15 -6.17
N LEU A 25 -3.26 -6.31 -6.40
CA LEU A 25 -3.89 -7.62 -6.11
C LEU A 25 -3.89 -8.02 -4.62
N ILE A 26 -3.36 -7.17 -3.74
CA ILE A 26 -3.28 -7.46 -2.30
C ILE A 26 -4.36 -6.74 -1.50
N SER A 27 -4.93 -7.44 -0.52
CA SER A 27 -5.81 -6.80 0.46
C SER A 27 -4.99 -6.34 1.67
N VAL A 28 -5.23 -5.11 2.11
CA VAL A 28 -4.53 -4.47 3.22
C VAL A 28 -5.51 -4.25 4.35
N HIS A 29 -5.16 -4.74 5.54
CA HIS A 29 -5.92 -4.49 6.76
C HIS A 29 -5.18 -3.45 7.58
N GLY A 30 -5.89 -2.43 8.06
CA GLY A 30 -5.27 -1.36 8.85
C GLY A 30 -6.27 -0.33 9.33
N TYR A 31 -5.83 0.52 10.25
CA TYR A 31 -6.66 1.58 10.84
C TYR A 31 -6.61 2.85 9.99
N PHE A 32 -7.17 2.80 8.78
CA PHE A 32 -7.30 3.97 7.91
C PHE A 32 -8.39 4.92 8.38
N THR A 33 -8.17 6.21 8.17
CA THR A 33 -9.24 7.20 8.31
C THR A 33 -10.07 7.24 7.04
N VAL A 34 -11.39 7.07 7.18
CA VAL A 34 -12.34 7.11 6.08
C VAL A 34 -13.13 8.40 6.05
N SER A 35 -13.66 8.75 4.88
CA SER A 35 -14.62 9.83 4.71
C SER A 35 -15.93 9.53 5.45
N ASN A 36 -16.78 10.54 5.62
CA ASN A 36 -18.06 10.41 6.34
C ASN A 36 -18.99 9.35 5.72
N ASN A 37 -18.97 9.19 4.39
CA ASN A 37 -19.75 8.18 3.69
C ASN A 37 -19.15 6.76 3.81
N ARG A 38 -17.97 6.62 4.43
CA ARG A 38 -17.23 5.35 4.66
C ARG A 38 -16.95 4.55 3.39
N ARG A 39 -16.96 5.19 2.22
CA ARG A 39 -16.71 4.55 0.91
C ARG A 39 -15.35 4.93 0.33
N SER A 40 -14.68 5.92 0.91
CA SER A 40 -13.39 6.42 0.45
C SER A 40 -12.49 6.73 1.64
N LEU A 41 -11.17 6.75 1.39
CA LEU A 41 -10.22 7.28 2.36
C LEU A 41 -10.42 8.80 2.49
N TRP A 42 -10.32 9.31 3.73
CA TRP A 42 -10.37 10.74 4.00
C TRP A 42 -9.20 11.45 3.29
N SER A 43 -9.50 12.33 2.34
CA SER A 43 -8.54 13.08 1.54
C SER A 43 -8.77 14.59 1.65
N ALA A 44 -7.76 15.39 1.29
CA ALA A 44 -7.86 16.85 1.34
C ALA A 44 -8.89 17.46 0.37
N ALA A 45 -9.40 16.69 -0.60
CA ALA A 45 -10.46 17.16 -1.49
C ALA A 45 -11.87 16.96 -0.90
N ASP A 46 -12.00 16.17 0.17
CA ASP A 46 -13.26 15.98 0.89
C ASP A 46 -13.55 17.16 1.85
N ASN A 47 -12.82 18.27 1.71
CA ASN A 47 -12.98 19.53 2.43
C ASN A 47 -14.23 20.31 1.96
N GLU A 48 -15.35 19.62 1.72
CA GLU A 48 -16.63 20.27 1.50
C GLU A 48 -17.14 20.83 2.84
N GLY A 49 -16.81 22.10 3.10
CA GLY A 49 -17.54 22.93 4.05
C GLY A 49 -17.08 22.93 5.51
N LEU A 50 -16.05 22.17 5.88
CA LEU A 50 -15.42 22.29 7.20
C LEU A 50 -14.04 22.92 7.02
N ALA A 51 -13.76 23.95 7.83
CA ALA A 51 -12.49 24.67 7.81
C ALA A 51 -11.30 23.70 7.85
N ALA A 52 -10.12 24.18 7.47
CA ALA A 52 -8.84 23.47 7.55
C ALA A 52 -8.44 23.17 9.01
N ASP A 53 -9.29 22.46 9.74
CA ASP A 53 -9.14 22.14 11.14
C ASP A 53 -7.96 21.19 11.29
N ALA A 54 -7.17 21.40 12.35
CA ALA A 54 -5.98 20.61 12.64
C ALA A 54 -6.28 19.09 12.60
N LEU A 55 -7.50 18.68 12.98
CA LEU A 55 -7.94 17.28 12.92
C LEU A 55 -8.02 16.74 11.49
N ALA A 56 -8.53 17.51 10.52
CA ALA A 56 -8.58 17.09 9.12
C ALA A 56 -7.18 16.87 8.54
N ARG A 57 -6.23 17.76 8.91
CA ARG A 57 -4.82 17.61 8.52
C ARG A 57 -4.19 16.35 9.12
N ILE A 58 -4.43 16.09 10.41
CA ILE A 58 -3.93 14.88 11.09
C ILE A 58 -4.47 13.61 10.41
N LYS A 59 -5.77 13.56 10.08
CA LYS A 59 -6.40 12.43 9.38
C LYS A 59 -5.75 12.14 8.02
N VAL A 60 -5.50 13.18 7.23
CA VAL A 60 -4.81 13.04 5.93
C VAL A 60 -3.36 12.60 6.11
N SER A 61 -2.63 13.21 7.06
CA SER A 61 -1.24 12.84 7.37
C SER A 61 -1.11 11.41 7.85
N TRP A 62 -2.06 10.93 8.65
CA TRP A 62 -2.09 9.55 9.11
C TRP A 62 -2.25 8.56 7.96
N ASN A 63 -3.24 8.77 7.08
CA ASN A 63 -3.40 7.93 5.89
C ASN A 63 -2.13 7.96 5.02
N ARG A 64 -1.52 9.14 4.84
CA ARG A 64 -0.28 9.27 4.08
C ARG A 64 0.86 8.46 4.70
N TYR A 65 1.09 8.59 6.01
CA TYR A 65 2.09 7.81 6.74
C TYR A 65 1.89 6.30 6.58
N LEU A 66 0.64 5.82 6.62
CA LEU A 66 0.34 4.42 6.38
C LEU A 66 0.75 3.97 4.97
N PHE A 67 0.51 4.78 3.94
CA PHE A 67 0.84 4.42 2.55
C PHE A 67 2.31 4.62 2.17
N GLU A 68 2.98 5.62 2.74
CA GLU A 68 4.36 5.97 2.38
C GLU A 68 5.40 5.24 3.23
N ILE A 69 5.06 4.81 4.45
CA ILE A 69 6.03 4.22 5.38
C ILE A 69 5.64 2.82 5.85
N VAL A 70 4.42 2.65 6.37
CA VAL A 70 4.01 1.40 7.04
C VAL A 70 3.70 0.29 6.03
N LEU A 71 2.85 0.60 5.05
CA LEU A 71 2.44 -0.34 4.02
C LEU A 71 3.64 -0.82 3.19
N PRO A 72 4.58 0.03 2.75
CA PRO A 72 5.76 -0.42 2.01
C PRO A 72 6.61 -1.44 2.77
N LYS A 73 6.85 -1.21 4.07
CA LYS A 73 7.57 -2.17 4.93
C LYS A 73 6.83 -3.50 5.06
N ALA A 74 5.51 -3.44 5.27
CA ALA A 74 4.68 -4.64 5.33
C ALA A 74 4.66 -5.39 4.00
N TRP A 75 4.69 -4.67 2.88
CA TRP A 75 4.71 -5.23 1.52
C TRP A 75 6.04 -5.93 1.22
N ALA A 76 7.17 -5.31 1.56
CA ALA A 76 8.50 -5.91 1.44
C ALA A 76 8.55 -7.24 2.22
N LYS A 77 8.09 -7.22 3.47
CA LYS A 77 7.99 -8.42 4.30
C LYS A 77 7.07 -9.47 3.65
N PHE A 78 5.91 -9.08 3.14
CA PHE A 78 5.00 -9.98 2.45
C PHE A 78 5.67 -10.66 1.25
N LEU A 79 6.34 -9.90 0.37
CA LEU A 79 7.02 -10.45 -0.80
C LEU A 79 8.17 -11.40 -0.44
N ARG A 80 8.89 -11.12 0.64
CA ARG A 80 9.96 -12.00 1.15
C ARG A 80 9.41 -13.31 1.72
N GLU A 81 8.29 -13.25 2.44
CA GLU A 81 7.69 -14.40 3.11
C GLU A 81 6.86 -15.28 2.16
N LEU A 82 6.39 -14.72 1.03
CA LEU A 82 5.49 -15.40 0.09
C LEU A 82 6.05 -16.74 -0.42
N PRO A 83 7.31 -16.85 -0.88
CA PRO A 83 7.89 -18.11 -1.35
C PRO A 83 8.13 -19.13 -0.23
N LEU A 84 8.29 -18.65 1.02
CA LEU A 84 8.48 -19.50 2.19
C LEU A 84 7.16 -20.15 2.64
N LYS A 85 6.05 -19.44 2.45
CA LYS A 85 4.72 -19.88 2.88
C LYS A 85 3.92 -20.61 1.81
N ILE A 86 4.22 -20.35 0.54
CA ILE A 86 3.54 -21.00 -0.61
C ILE A 86 4.57 -21.86 -1.36
N PRO A 87 4.61 -23.18 -1.10
CA PRO A 87 5.52 -24.06 -1.81
C PRO A 87 5.20 -24.08 -3.32
N ASN A 88 6.25 -24.10 -4.15
CA ASN A 88 6.17 -24.10 -5.63
C ASN A 88 5.54 -22.87 -6.28
N ILE A 89 5.49 -21.71 -5.59
CA ILE A 89 5.13 -20.46 -6.27
C ILE A 89 6.19 -20.13 -7.33
N ARG A 90 5.74 -19.86 -8.55
CA ARG A 90 6.63 -19.49 -9.65
C ARG A 90 7.03 -18.02 -9.52
N SER A 91 8.22 -17.67 -9.99
CA SER A 91 8.68 -16.27 -9.97
C SER A 91 7.72 -15.34 -10.69
N ASP A 92 7.15 -15.77 -11.83
CA ASP A 92 6.15 -15.01 -12.60
C ASP A 92 4.87 -14.72 -11.81
N ASP A 93 4.49 -15.57 -10.87
CA ASP A 93 3.35 -15.33 -9.99
C ASP A 93 3.68 -14.35 -8.86
N ILE A 94 4.90 -14.37 -8.33
CA ILE A 94 5.35 -13.41 -7.31
C ILE A 94 5.32 -11.98 -7.87
N TYR A 95 5.77 -11.78 -9.12
CA TYR A 95 5.79 -10.47 -9.76
C TYR A 95 4.39 -9.85 -9.93
N LYS A 96 3.31 -10.65 -9.95
CA LYS A 96 1.94 -10.13 -9.99
C LYS A 96 1.56 -9.36 -8.72
N PHE A 97 2.22 -9.64 -7.60
CA PHE A 97 1.98 -8.99 -6.31
C PHE A 97 2.88 -7.79 -6.03
N TRP A 98 3.76 -7.43 -6.97
CA TRP A 98 4.54 -6.21 -6.84
C TRP A 98 3.62 -4.98 -6.75
N PRO A 99 4.04 -3.94 -6.02
CA PRO A 99 3.27 -2.71 -5.83
C PRO A 99 3.29 -1.84 -7.10
N ILE A 100 2.80 -2.39 -8.21
CA ILE A 100 2.67 -1.71 -9.48
C ILE A 100 1.20 -1.36 -9.65
N VAL A 101 0.90 -0.06 -9.67
CA VAL A 101 -0.45 0.46 -9.88
C VAL A 101 -0.91 0.05 -11.29
N ARG A 102 -1.97 -0.75 -11.38
CA ARG A 102 -2.57 -1.14 -12.67
C ARG A 102 -3.97 -0.52 -12.79
N GLY A 103 -4.11 0.45 -13.69
CA GLY A 103 -5.41 1.08 -14.03
C GLY A 103 -5.61 2.48 -13.47
N ASP A 104 -6.79 3.06 -13.75
CA ASP A 104 -7.14 4.42 -13.36
C ASP A 104 -7.28 4.56 -11.85
N THR A 105 -6.36 5.31 -11.26
CA THR A 105 -6.35 5.72 -9.85
C THR A 105 -7.20 6.97 -9.60
N SER A 106 -8.26 7.19 -10.38
CA SER A 106 -9.09 8.41 -10.33
C SER A 106 -9.88 8.59 -9.02
N GLY A 107 -9.82 7.63 -8.09
CA GLY A 107 -10.41 7.70 -6.75
C GLY A 107 -9.49 8.29 -5.66
N SER A 108 -10.00 8.41 -4.43
CA SER A 108 -9.22 8.99 -3.31
C SER A 108 -7.96 8.19 -2.96
N ILE A 109 -7.93 6.90 -3.25
CA ILE A 109 -6.77 6.01 -3.06
C ILE A 109 -5.60 6.40 -3.96
N GLY A 110 -5.85 6.85 -5.19
CA GLY A 110 -4.80 7.29 -6.10
C GLY A 110 -3.93 8.39 -5.53
N LYS A 111 -4.52 9.26 -4.71
CA LYS A 111 -3.83 10.37 -4.06
C LYS A 111 -2.79 9.91 -3.04
N PHE A 112 -2.95 8.71 -2.49
CA PHE A 112 -2.04 8.10 -1.50
C PHE A 112 -1.06 7.11 -2.14
N CYS A 113 -1.41 6.49 -3.27
CA CYS A 113 -0.55 5.56 -4.00
C CYS A 113 0.46 6.26 -4.92
N LYS A 114 1.21 7.24 -4.39
CA LYS A 114 2.32 7.87 -5.12
C LYS A 114 3.54 6.97 -5.04
N ASP A 115 4.02 6.53 -6.20
CA ASP A 115 5.25 5.75 -6.38
C ASP A 115 5.44 4.61 -5.35
N PRO A 116 4.45 3.70 -5.20
CA PRO A 116 4.46 2.71 -4.14
C PRO A 116 5.64 1.73 -4.24
N LEU A 117 6.18 1.49 -5.45
CA LEU A 117 7.41 0.74 -5.63
C LEU A 117 8.63 1.47 -5.06
N GLN A 118 8.74 2.78 -5.32
CA GLN A 118 9.81 3.61 -4.78
C GLN A 118 9.75 3.63 -3.25
N ASN A 119 8.56 3.81 -2.67
CA ASN A 119 8.40 3.78 -1.21
C ASN A 119 8.84 2.44 -0.61
N VAL A 120 8.65 1.31 -1.31
CA VAL A 120 9.14 -0.01 -0.86
C VAL A 120 10.67 -0.07 -0.87
N VAL A 121 11.30 0.49 -1.90
CA VAL A 121 12.77 0.53 -2.02
C VAL A 121 13.39 1.45 -0.99
N GLU A 122 12.76 2.60 -0.71
CA GLU A 122 13.26 3.64 0.18
C GLU A 122 12.99 3.39 1.66
N ASN A 123 12.11 2.44 1.99
CA ASN A 123 11.78 2.07 3.37
C ASN A 123 12.24 0.64 3.73
N PRO A 124 13.54 0.29 3.59
CA PRO A 124 14.03 -0.97 4.11
C PRO A 124 13.92 -0.99 5.63
N ASN A 125 13.67 -2.16 6.22
CA ASN A 125 13.91 -2.35 7.65
C ASN A 125 15.41 -2.37 7.93
N VAL A 126 15.78 -2.10 9.18
CA VAL A 126 17.18 -2.19 9.64
C VAL A 126 17.79 -3.57 9.37
N GLU A 127 16.96 -4.60 9.38
CA GLU A 127 17.37 -5.99 9.12
C GLU A 127 17.43 -6.36 7.63
N ASP A 128 16.88 -5.51 6.75
CA ASP A 128 16.80 -5.82 5.33
C ASP A 128 18.17 -5.58 4.67
N ARG A 129 18.76 -6.65 4.12
CA ARG A 129 20.02 -6.56 3.37
C ARG A 129 19.74 -5.97 2.00
N VAL A 130 20.00 -4.68 1.84
CA VAL A 130 19.89 -3.98 0.55
C VAL A 130 21.18 -4.17 -0.25
N PHE A 131 21.07 -4.70 -1.47
CA PHE A 131 22.20 -4.77 -2.40
C PHE A 131 22.54 -3.34 -2.87
N LYS A 132 23.71 -2.83 -2.46
CA LYS A 132 24.15 -1.46 -2.80
C LYS A 132 24.95 -1.36 -4.11
N GLY A 133 24.97 -2.43 -4.92
CA GLY A 133 25.87 -2.50 -6.06
C GLY A 133 27.34 -2.60 -5.65
N PRO A 134 28.26 -2.70 -6.63
CA PRO A 134 29.68 -2.54 -6.38
C PRO A 134 29.94 -1.13 -5.81
N PRO A 135 30.86 -0.95 -4.84
CA PRO A 135 31.29 0.37 -4.42
C PRO A 135 31.72 1.19 -5.64
N SER A 136 31.33 2.46 -5.72
CA SER A 136 31.82 3.29 -6.80
C SER A 136 33.33 3.46 -6.64
N LEU A 137 34.05 3.66 -7.75
CA LEU A 137 35.51 3.86 -7.72
C LEU A 137 35.92 5.12 -6.92
N TYR A 138 34.96 5.92 -6.49
CA TYR A 138 35.11 7.16 -5.74
C TYR A 138 34.78 7.04 -4.24
N ASP A 139 34.40 5.85 -3.77
CA ASP A 139 34.04 5.59 -2.36
C ASP A 139 35.22 5.02 -1.52
N ILE A 140 36.47 5.19 -1.98
CA ILE A 140 37.69 4.77 -1.27
C ILE A 140 38.58 5.97 -0.99
#